data_AF-A0A1M5W5R9-F1
#
_entry.id   AF-A0A1M5W5R9-F1
#
_cell.length_a   1.000
_cell.length_b   1.000
_cell.length_c   1.000
_cell.angle_alpha   90.00
_cell.angle_beta   90.00
_cell.angle_gamma   90.00
#
_symmetry.space_group_name_H-M   'P 1'
#
loop_
_entity.id
_entity.type
_entity.pdbx_description
1 polymer ?
#
loop_
_entity_poly.entity_id
_entity_poly.type
_entity_poly.pdbx_seq_one_letter_code
_entity_poly.pdbx_strand_id
1 'polypeptide(L)'
;MKRNIGLIKIWAVFIGFIALFLINFGIKTNIGYTSMMWLILDFCVLILSIIILIKNKLPRKNQVLISLVFGFLMFVAYQGISFSSIKGFLITFLTSLAMFSIFNLYEKNSLKLLKANDIKSILITIGIGIIVGVVLGGINLFISGKTLNFNVKISYFLVALSPGVYEEIALRAFIYSLCLYILKGEINTRFQRFTCYFMMTIPHVMIHTPDQFVNQGVISGIMAMIILTILFGLPFAFLQRKRDISSAMIGHGLVDVIRFCFLGLPY
;
A
#
# COMPACT_ATOMS: atom_id res chain seq x y z
N MET A 1 -9.37 28.04 12.75
CA MET A 1 -8.90 27.15 13.84
C MET A 1 -9.14 25.65 13.57
N LYS A 2 -10.36 25.18 13.25
CA LYS A 2 -10.65 23.73 13.01
C LYS A 2 -9.80 23.05 11.93
N ARG A 3 -9.41 23.79 10.88
CA ARG A 3 -8.64 23.28 9.72
C ARG A 3 -7.21 22.83 10.06
N ASN A 4 -6.59 23.41 11.10
CA ASN A 4 -5.23 23.05 11.53
C ASN A 4 -5.24 21.83 12.47
N ILE A 5 -6.32 21.61 13.22
CA ILE A 5 -6.43 20.49 14.19
C ILE A 5 -6.36 19.13 13.48
N GLY A 6 -7.01 18.98 12.32
CA GLY A 6 -6.97 17.73 11.56
C GLY A 6 -5.55 17.40 11.05
N LEU A 7 -4.81 18.41 10.58
CA LEU A 7 -3.42 18.24 10.17
C LEU A 7 -2.53 17.84 11.34
N ILE A 8 -2.66 18.50 12.49
CA ILE A 8 -1.91 18.16 13.71
C ILE A 8 -2.14 16.69 14.08
N LYS A 9 -3.39 16.21 13.99
CA LYS A 9 -3.70 14.80 14.27
C LYS A 9 -3.04 13.83 13.28
N ILE A 10 -3.03 14.14 11.99
CA ILE A 10 -2.37 13.28 10.99
C ILE A 10 -0.86 13.21 11.26
N TRP A 11 -0.22 14.36 11.51
CA TRP A 11 1.20 14.40 11.82
C TRP A 11 1.52 13.74 13.18
N ALA A 12 0.63 13.81 14.17
CA ALA A 12 0.76 13.07 15.41
C ALA A 12 0.71 11.54 15.18
N VAL A 13 -0.18 11.05 14.30
CA VAL A 13 -0.20 9.65 13.88
C VAL A 13 1.13 9.27 13.21
N PHE A 14 1.68 10.13 12.35
CA PHE A 14 2.98 9.90 11.74
C PHE A 14 4.12 9.88 12.76
N ILE A 15 4.15 10.79 13.73
CA ILE A 15 5.13 10.79 14.82
C ILE A 15 5.02 9.50 15.64
N GLY A 16 3.81 9.03 15.92
CA GLY A 16 3.58 7.73 16.54
C GLY A 16 4.14 6.57 15.71
N PHE A 17 3.97 6.60 14.39
CA PHE A 17 4.59 5.64 13.48
C PHE A 17 6.13 5.71 13.52
N ILE A 18 6.74 6.90 13.57
CA ILE A 18 8.20 7.05 13.73
C ILE A 18 8.67 6.44 15.04
N ALA A 19 7.96 6.66 16.14
CA ALA A 19 8.29 6.03 17.42
C ALA A 19 8.25 4.49 17.32
N LEU A 20 7.24 3.91 16.67
CA LEU A 20 7.18 2.47 16.43
C LEU A 20 8.33 1.97 15.54
N PHE A 21 8.68 2.73 14.50
CA PHE A 21 9.80 2.44 13.62
C PHE A 21 11.14 2.42 14.38
N LEU A 22 11.34 3.35 15.33
CA LEU A 22 12.53 3.37 16.17
C LEU A 22 12.53 2.24 17.20
N ILE A 23 11.38 1.97 17.83
CA ILE A 23 11.22 0.85 18.79
C ILE A 23 11.54 -0.49 18.12
N ASN A 24 11.19 -0.66 16.84
CA ASN A 24 11.45 -1.88 16.07
C ASN A 24 12.93 -2.33 16.14
N PHE A 25 13.89 -1.39 16.15
CA PHE A 25 15.32 -1.73 16.24
C PHE A 25 15.74 -2.29 17.60
N GLY A 26 14.95 -2.04 18.65
CA GLY A 26 15.16 -2.60 20.00
C GLY A 26 14.57 -3.99 20.19
N ILE A 27 13.70 -4.46 19.29
CA ILE A 27 13.02 -5.75 19.42
C ILE A 27 13.94 -6.86 18.88
N LYS A 28 14.50 -7.66 19.78
CA LYS A 28 15.29 -8.84 19.40
C LYS A 28 14.35 -10.01 19.12
N THR A 29 14.30 -10.43 17.87
CA THR A 29 13.54 -11.61 17.44
C THR A 29 14.37 -12.44 16.46
N ASN A 30 13.91 -13.65 16.13
CA ASN A 30 14.53 -14.49 15.12
C ASN A 30 14.15 -14.10 13.68
N ILE A 31 13.34 -13.06 13.49
CA ILE A 31 12.97 -12.52 12.18
C ILE A 31 13.71 -11.20 11.93
N GLY A 32 14.00 -10.89 10.66
CA GLY A 32 14.67 -9.64 10.28
C GLY A 32 13.90 -8.39 10.70
N TYR A 33 14.60 -7.26 10.83
CA TYR A 33 14.01 -6.00 11.30
C TYR A 33 12.92 -5.49 10.35
N THR A 34 13.08 -5.74 9.05
CA THR A 34 12.06 -5.38 8.05
C THR A 34 10.80 -6.20 8.29
N SER A 35 10.93 -7.52 8.42
CA SER A 35 9.80 -8.43 8.68
C SER A 35 9.08 -8.10 9.99
N MET A 36 9.81 -7.72 11.04
CA MET A 36 9.21 -7.28 12.29
C MET A 36 8.40 -5.97 12.09
N MET A 37 8.93 -5.02 11.33
CA MET A 37 8.23 -3.77 11.04
C MET A 37 6.95 -4.00 10.22
N TRP A 38 6.96 -4.95 9.29
CA TRP A 38 5.73 -5.40 8.60
C TRP A 38 4.68 -5.90 9.58
N LEU A 39 5.06 -6.76 10.55
CA LEU A 39 4.11 -7.26 11.56
C LEU A 39 3.55 -6.16 12.45
N ILE A 40 4.37 -5.19 12.86
CA ILE A 40 3.92 -4.02 13.63
C ILE A 40 2.90 -3.23 12.81
N LEU A 41 3.21 -2.91 11.56
CA LEU A 41 2.31 -2.13 10.71
C LEU A 41 1.01 -2.88 10.42
N ASP A 42 1.08 -4.16 10.10
CA ASP A 42 -0.05 -5.08 9.92
C ASP A 42 -1.02 -4.98 11.11
N PHE A 43 -0.49 -5.04 12.33
CA PHE A 43 -1.27 -4.94 13.55
C PHE A 43 -1.89 -3.55 13.73
N CYS A 44 -1.14 -2.48 13.44
CA CYS A 44 -1.65 -1.11 13.52
C CYS A 44 -2.81 -0.88 12.54
N VAL A 45 -2.66 -1.26 11.26
CA VAL A 45 -3.71 -1.05 10.26
C VAL A 45 -4.94 -1.92 10.55
N LEU A 46 -4.74 -3.13 11.09
CA LEU A 46 -5.83 -3.99 11.54
C LEU A 46 -6.64 -3.33 12.66
N ILE A 47 -6.00 -2.86 13.74
CA ILE A 47 -6.69 -2.18 14.84
C ILE A 47 -7.42 -0.93 14.33
N LEU A 48 -6.76 -0.11 13.53
CA LEU A 48 -7.36 1.11 12.98
C LEU A 48 -8.58 0.78 12.12
N SER A 49 -8.52 -0.28 11.31
CA SER A 49 -9.65 -0.72 10.48
C SER A 49 -10.85 -1.13 11.33
N ILE A 50 -10.63 -1.89 12.42
CA ILE A 50 -11.69 -2.31 13.35
C ILE A 50 -12.31 -1.10 14.04
N ILE A 51 -11.49 -0.17 14.55
CA ILE A 51 -11.97 1.08 15.18
C ILE A 51 -12.86 1.88 14.22
N ILE A 52 -12.45 2.01 12.96
CA ILE A 52 -13.23 2.70 11.93
C ILE A 52 -14.56 1.99 11.67
N LEU A 53 -14.56 0.66 11.55
CA LEU A 53 -15.77 -0.12 11.29
C LEU A 53 -16.76 -0.06 12.45
N ILE A 54 -16.28 -0.07 13.70
CA ILE A 54 -17.12 0.13 14.88
C ILE A 54 -17.79 1.51 14.84
N LYS A 55 -17.03 2.55 14.48
CA LYS A 55 -17.54 3.94 14.48
C LYS A 55 -18.46 4.27 13.31
N ASN A 56 -18.13 3.77 12.12
CA ASN A 56 -18.77 4.19 10.87
C ASN A 56 -19.69 3.12 10.27
N LYS A 57 -19.77 1.93 10.88
CA LYS A 57 -20.50 0.75 10.39
C LYS A 57 -19.92 0.20 9.07
N LEU A 58 -20.48 -0.92 8.63
CA LEU A 58 -20.10 -1.59 7.39
C LEU A 58 -20.48 -0.77 6.15
N PRO A 59 -19.69 -0.87 5.06
CA PRO A 59 -20.01 -0.26 3.77
C PRO A 59 -21.20 -0.95 3.07
N ARG A 60 -21.53 -0.49 1.85
CA ARG A 60 -22.62 -1.06 1.03
C ARG A 60 -22.33 -2.54 0.73
N LYS A 61 -23.38 -3.36 0.55
CA LYS A 61 -23.25 -4.82 0.33
C LYS A 61 -22.31 -5.20 -0.83
N ASN A 62 -22.36 -4.45 -1.93
CA ASN A 62 -21.47 -4.66 -3.07
C ASN A 62 -19.99 -4.40 -2.70
N GLN A 63 -19.70 -3.39 -1.89
CA GLN A 63 -18.35 -3.10 -1.39
C GLN A 63 -17.86 -4.17 -0.42
N VAL A 64 -18.75 -4.77 0.38
CA VAL A 64 -18.41 -5.94 1.21
C VAL A 64 -17.97 -7.12 0.35
N LEU A 65 -18.69 -7.39 -0.75
CA LEU A 65 -18.30 -8.45 -1.69
C LEU A 65 -16.95 -8.17 -2.35
N ILE A 66 -16.70 -6.93 -2.79
CA ILE A 66 -15.40 -6.53 -3.35
C ILE A 66 -14.28 -6.70 -2.30
N SER A 67 -14.52 -6.30 -1.05
CA SER A 67 -13.58 -6.53 0.05
C SER A 67 -13.27 -8.00 0.26
N LEU A 68 -14.29 -8.88 0.19
CA LEU A 68 -14.08 -10.33 0.26
C LEU A 68 -13.18 -10.81 -0.88
N VAL A 69 -13.40 -10.32 -2.11
CA VAL A 69 -12.54 -10.64 -3.27
C VAL A 69 -11.09 -10.24 -2.99
N PHE A 70 -10.83 -9.03 -2.46
CA PHE A 70 -9.46 -8.64 -2.10
C PHE A 70 -8.84 -9.53 -1.02
N GLY A 71 -9.62 -9.90 0.01
CA GLY A 71 -9.17 -10.86 1.01
C GLY A 71 -8.79 -12.21 0.39
N PHE A 72 -9.64 -12.76 -0.49
CA PHE A 72 -9.37 -14.02 -1.16
C PHE A 72 -8.18 -13.96 -2.12
N LEU A 73 -8.02 -12.88 -2.87
CA LEU A 73 -6.82 -12.68 -3.70
C LEU A 73 -5.55 -12.76 -2.85
N MET A 74 -5.58 -12.15 -1.67
CA MET A 74 -4.46 -12.23 -0.73
C MET A 74 -4.27 -13.62 -0.11
N PHE A 75 -5.34 -14.34 0.18
CA PHE A 75 -5.24 -15.73 0.61
C PHE A 75 -4.53 -16.60 -0.44
N VAL A 76 -4.93 -16.46 -1.71
CA VAL A 76 -4.36 -17.21 -2.84
C VAL A 76 -2.91 -16.80 -3.12
N ALA A 77 -2.54 -15.54 -2.87
CA ALA A 77 -1.17 -15.03 -3.06
C ALA A 77 -0.11 -15.83 -2.28
N TYR A 78 -0.49 -16.35 -1.10
CA TYR A 78 0.37 -17.16 -0.25
C TYR A 78 0.40 -18.65 -0.61
N GLN A 79 -0.32 -19.07 -1.65
CA GLN A 79 -0.23 -20.41 -2.27
C GLN A 79 -0.48 -21.58 -1.30
N GLY A 80 -1.38 -21.40 -0.33
CA GLY A 80 -1.75 -22.46 0.60
C GLY A 80 -2.37 -21.94 1.91
N ILE A 81 -2.82 -22.87 2.75
CA ILE A 81 -3.35 -22.54 4.08
C ILE A 81 -2.17 -22.36 5.03
N SER A 82 -1.97 -21.13 5.49
CA SER A 82 -0.93 -20.78 6.46
C SER A 82 -1.40 -19.62 7.32
N PHE A 83 -0.68 -19.37 8.43
CA PHE A 83 -0.93 -18.18 9.23
C PHE A 83 -0.83 -16.89 8.40
N SER A 84 0.16 -16.80 7.49
CA SER A 84 0.32 -15.65 6.61
C SER A 84 -0.84 -15.46 5.63
N SER A 85 -1.42 -16.55 5.11
CA SER A 85 -2.56 -16.46 4.18
C SER A 85 -3.84 -16.01 4.89
N ILE A 86 -4.12 -16.53 6.09
CA ILE A 86 -5.25 -16.09 6.92
C ILE A 86 -5.06 -14.64 7.35
N LYS A 87 -3.86 -14.27 7.81
CA LYS A 87 -3.52 -12.90 8.19
C LYS A 87 -3.71 -11.94 7.01
N GLY A 88 -3.14 -12.27 5.84
CA GLY A 88 -3.25 -11.47 4.62
C GLY A 88 -4.71 -11.29 4.17
N PHE A 89 -5.52 -12.34 4.25
CA PHE A 89 -6.96 -12.27 4.02
C PHE A 89 -7.62 -11.26 4.96
N LEU A 90 -7.45 -11.44 6.28
CA LEU A 90 -8.17 -10.66 7.30
C LEU A 90 -7.81 -9.19 7.23
N ILE A 91 -6.53 -8.86 7.13
CA ILE A 91 -6.08 -7.46 7.11
C ILE A 91 -6.60 -6.77 5.85
N THR A 92 -6.45 -7.38 4.67
CA THR A 92 -6.88 -6.79 3.41
C THR A 92 -8.40 -6.64 3.34
N PHE A 93 -9.13 -7.64 3.85
CA PHE A 93 -10.57 -7.60 3.96
C PHE A 93 -11.03 -6.45 4.87
N LEU A 94 -10.51 -6.37 6.10
CA LEU A 94 -10.96 -5.36 7.08
C LEU A 94 -10.53 -3.95 6.70
N THR A 95 -9.32 -3.76 6.18
CA THR A 95 -8.83 -2.45 5.72
C THR A 95 -9.61 -1.95 4.50
N SER A 96 -9.95 -2.83 3.54
CA SER A 96 -10.81 -2.44 2.41
C SER A 96 -12.24 -2.10 2.85
N LEU A 97 -12.82 -2.85 3.80
CA LEU A 97 -14.13 -2.52 4.37
C LEU A 97 -14.11 -1.14 5.04
N ALA A 98 -13.10 -0.88 5.87
CA ALA A 98 -12.95 0.38 6.59
C ALA A 98 -12.73 1.56 5.62
N MET A 99 -11.91 1.36 4.58
CA MET A 99 -11.70 2.31 3.49
C MET A 99 -13.03 2.65 2.79
N PHE A 100 -13.80 1.66 2.36
CA PHE A 100 -15.10 1.90 1.71
C PHE A 100 -16.11 2.56 2.65
N SER A 101 -16.11 2.20 3.93
CA SER A 101 -16.96 2.83 4.94
C SER A 101 -16.68 4.34 5.03
N ILE A 102 -15.40 4.74 5.05
CA ILE A 102 -14.99 6.16 5.02
C ILE A 102 -15.37 6.82 3.69
N PHE A 103 -15.14 6.17 2.54
CA PHE A 103 -15.45 6.75 1.24
C PHE A 103 -16.94 6.99 1.02
N ASN A 104 -17.82 6.16 1.60
CA ASN A 104 -19.26 6.39 1.60
C ASN A 104 -19.66 7.63 2.42
N LEU A 105 -18.90 7.97 3.47
CA LEU A 105 -19.12 9.19 4.25
C LEU A 105 -18.63 10.45 3.52
N TYR A 106 -17.53 10.34 2.77
CA TYR A 106 -16.84 11.48 2.17
C TYR A 106 -16.57 11.28 0.67
N GLU A 107 -17.65 11.19 -0.12
CA GLU A 107 -17.57 10.84 -1.55
C GLU A 107 -16.77 11.85 -2.39
N LYS A 108 -16.83 13.16 -2.10
CA LYS A 108 -16.24 14.22 -2.94
C LYS A 108 -14.74 14.06 -3.19
N ASN A 109 -14.01 13.62 -2.15
CA ASN A 109 -12.54 13.51 -2.18
C ASN A 109 -12.07 12.06 -2.03
N SER A 110 -12.97 11.08 -2.15
CA SER A 110 -12.62 9.66 -2.09
C SER A 110 -11.79 9.24 -3.31
N LEU A 111 -11.00 8.17 -3.14
CA LEU A 111 -10.37 7.52 -4.28
C LEU A 111 -11.44 6.69 -5.01
N LYS A 112 -11.37 6.67 -6.34
CA LYS A 112 -12.19 5.75 -7.11
C LYS A 112 -11.50 4.39 -7.11
N LEU A 113 -12.27 3.33 -6.88
CA LEU A 113 -11.75 1.97 -7.05
C LEU A 113 -11.35 1.74 -8.51
N LEU A 114 -12.31 1.96 -9.41
CA LEU A 114 -12.14 1.90 -10.86
C LEU A 114 -12.94 3.03 -11.48
N LYS A 115 -12.31 3.81 -12.37
CA LYS A 115 -13.01 4.81 -13.16
C LYS A 115 -13.63 4.13 -14.38
N ALA A 116 -14.78 3.47 -14.18
CA ALA A 116 -15.55 2.72 -15.18
C ALA A 116 -16.78 3.50 -15.66
N ASN A 117 -16.56 4.67 -16.27
CA ASN A 117 -17.66 5.44 -16.85
C ASN A 117 -18.12 4.83 -18.19
N ASP A 118 -17.19 4.22 -18.92
CA ASP A 118 -17.36 3.54 -20.21
C ASP A 118 -16.22 2.52 -20.44
N ILE A 119 -16.31 1.67 -21.47
CA ILE A 119 -15.27 0.68 -21.80
C ILE A 119 -13.92 1.36 -22.05
N LYS A 120 -13.93 2.52 -22.73
CA LYS A 120 -12.73 3.30 -23.02
C LYS A 120 -11.98 3.69 -21.74
N SER A 121 -12.70 4.09 -20.71
CA SER A 121 -12.13 4.45 -19.41
C SER A 121 -11.52 3.22 -18.74
N ILE A 122 -12.17 2.07 -18.76
CA ILE A 122 -11.59 0.83 -18.23
C ILE A 122 -10.27 0.49 -18.96
N LEU A 123 -10.27 0.54 -20.30
CA LEU A 123 -9.08 0.29 -21.11
C LEU A 123 -7.95 1.29 -20.79
N ILE A 124 -8.26 2.57 -20.55
CA ILE A 124 -7.28 3.57 -20.13
C ILE A 124 -6.70 3.24 -18.74
N THR A 125 -7.53 2.79 -17.78
CA THR A 125 -7.04 2.35 -16.46
C THR A 125 -6.03 1.21 -16.59
N ILE A 126 -6.40 0.19 -17.36
CA ILE A 126 -5.54 -0.98 -17.58
C ILE A 126 -4.27 -0.57 -18.32
N GLY A 127 -4.41 0.18 -19.42
CA GLY A 127 -3.27 0.63 -20.24
C GLY A 127 -2.27 1.48 -19.46
N ILE A 128 -2.75 2.45 -18.67
CA ILE A 128 -1.86 3.26 -17.82
C ILE A 128 -1.15 2.41 -16.78
N GLY A 129 -1.89 1.49 -16.12
CA GLY A 129 -1.30 0.57 -15.14
C GLY A 129 -0.19 -0.29 -15.77
N ILE A 130 -0.45 -0.87 -16.94
CA ILE A 130 0.54 -1.67 -17.68
C ILE A 130 1.76 -0.83 -18.06
N ILE A 131 1.56 0.36 -18.66
CA ILE A 131 2.68 1.22 -19.09
C ILE A 131 3.57 1.57 -17.89
N VAL A 132 2.97 2.02 -16.78
CA VAL A 132 3.74 2.38 -15.57
C VAL A 132 4.43 1.14 -15.00
N GLY A 133 3.74 0.01 -14.93
CA GLY A 133 4.29 -1.24 -14.43
C GLY A 133 5.49 -1.76 -15.24
N VAL A 134 5.40 -1.71 -16.58
CA VAL A 134 6.50 -2.12 -17.47
C VAL A 134 7.71 -1.18 -17.31
N VAL A 135 7.48 0.14 -17.31
CA VAL A 135 8.55 1.13 -17.19
C VAL A 135 9.27 0.99 -15.84
N LEU A 136 8.50 0.96 -14.73
CA LEU A 136 9.08 0.83 -13.39
C LEU A 136 9.68 -0.56 -13.15
N GLY A 137 9.11 -1.61 -13.75
CA GLY A 137 9.67 -2.97 -13.71
C GLY A 137 11.03 -3.03 -14.40
N GLY A 138 11.17 -2.43 -15.59
CA GLY A 138 12.45 -2.31 -16.29
C GLY A 138 13.49 -1.53 -15.48
N ILE A 139 13.09 -0.40 -14.88
CA ILE A 139 13.97 0.37 -13.98
C ILE A 139 14.40 -0.47 -12.77
N ASN A 140 13.48 -1.22 -12.17
CA ASN A 140 13.78 -2.10 -11.03
C ASN A 140 14.83 -3.16 -11.39
N LEU A 141 14.70 -3.81 -12.56
CA LEU A 141 15.68 -4.76 -13.05
C LEU A 141 17.05 -4.11 -13.29
N PHE A 142 17.07 -2.92 -13.91
CA PHE A 142 18.31 -2.20 -14.17
C PHE A 142 19.06 -1.83 -12.89
N ILE A 143 18.34 -1.32 -11.88
CA ILE A 143 18.93 -0.94 -10.58
C ILE A 143 19.38 -2.18 -9.78
N SER A 144 18.75 -3.34 -9.98
CA SER A 144 19.08 -4.55 -9.22
C SER A 144 20.55 -4.97 -9.36
N GLY A 145 21.18 -4.68 -10.50
CA GLY A 145 22.57 -5.06 -10.79
C GLY A 145 22.83 -6.58 -10.76
N LYS A 146 21.78 -7.40 -10.73
CA LYS A 146 21.85 -8.86 -10.66
C LYS A 146 21.84 -9.49 -12.05
N THR A 147 22.34 -10.72 -12.14
CA THR A 147 22.20 -11.53 -13.34
C THR A 147 20.73 -11.84 -13.60
N LEU A 148 20.29 -11.57 -14.82
CA LEU A 148 18.90 -11.73 -15.23
C LEU A 148 18.68 -13.14 -15.79
N ASN A 149 17.80 -13.90 -15.17
CA ASN A 149 17.42 -15.24 -15.61
C ASN A 149 15.92 -15.29 -15.82
N PHE A 150 15.49 -15.20 -17.08
CA PHE A 150 14.07 -15.17 -17.40
C PHE A 150 13.42 -16.55 -17.22
N ASN A 151 12.39 -16.60 -16.38
CA ASN A 151 11.53 -17.75 -16.16
C ASN A 151 10.11 -17.28 -15.85
N VAL A 152 9.10 -18.05 -16.25
CA VAL A 152 7.70 -17.72 -16.01
C VAL A 152 7.05 -18.85 -15.23
N LYS A 153 6.53 -18.54 -14.04
CA LYS A 153 5.80 -19.48 -13.19
C LYS A 153 4.52 -18.84 -12.70
N ILE A 154 3.45 -19.62 -12.59
CA ILE A 154 2.17 -19.13 -12.04
C ILE A 154 2.34 -18.55 -10.63
N SER A 155 3.25 -19.13 -9.83
CA SER A 155 3.59 -18.65 -8.49
C SER A 155 4.06 -17.20 -8.48
N TYR A 156 4.74 -16.72 -9.53
CA TYR A 156 5.21 -15.33 -9.63
C TYR A 156 4.02 -14.36 -9.73
N PHE A 157 3.01 -14.70 -10.52
CA PHE A 157 1.78 -13.91 -10.61
C PHE A 157 0.99 -13.93 -9.32
N LEU A 158 0.89 -15.08 -8.66
CA LEU A 158 0.17 -15.21 -7.39
C LEU A 158 0.85 -14.39 -6.29
N VAL A 159 2.16 -14.51 -6.11
CA VAL A 159 2.88 -13.75 -5.07
C VAL A 159 2.84 -12.24 -5.35
N ALA A 160 2.85 -11.82 -6.61
CA ALA A 160 2.72 -10.41 -6.99
C ALA A 160 1.35 -9.78 -6.65
N LEU A 161 0.33 -10.59 -6.33
CA LEU A 161 -0.91 -10.07 -5.75
C LEU A 161 -0.68 -9.44 -4.37
N SER A 162 0.35 -9.87 -3.63
CA SER A 162 0.69 -9.27 -2.34
C SER A 162 1.02 -7.77 -2.47
N PRO A 163 2.05 -7.37 -3.21
CA PRO A 163 2.30 -5.95 -3.45
C PRO A 163 1.17 -5.28 -4.25
N GLY A 164 0.63 -5.95 -5.27
CA GLY A 164 -0.40 -5.39 -6.16
C GLY A 164 -1.76 -5.14 -5.50
N VAL A 165 -2.16 -5.93 -4.50
CA VAL A 165 -3.46 -5.81 -3.83
C VAL A 165 -3.29 -5.31 -2.41
N TYR A 166 -2.54 -6.03 -1.57
CA TYR A 166 -2.46 -5.70 -0.15
C TYR A 166 -1.85 -4.33 0.08
N GLU A 167 -0.71 -4.02 -0.53
CA GLU A 167 -0.05 -2.74 -0.27
C GLU A 167 -0.86 -1.56 -0.83
N GLU A 168 -1.45 -1.71 -2.01
CA GLU A 168 -2.29 -0.66 -2.61
C GLU A 168 -3.57 -0.39 -1.80
N ILE A 169 -4.17 -1.42 -1.22
CA ILE A 169 -5.40 -1.31 -0.43
C ILE A 169 -5.10 -0.89 1.00
N ALA A 170 -4.32 -1.68 1.73
CA ALA A 170 -4.12 -1.51 3.17
C ALA A 170 -3.14 -0.39 3.51
N LEU A 171 -2.09 -0.22 2.71
CA LEU A 171 -0.99 0.70 3.04
C LEU A 171 -1.06 2.04 2.31
N ARG A 172 -1.78 2.10 1.18
CA ARG A 172 -2.00 3.35 0.43
C ARG A 172 -3.44 3.85 0.55
N ALA A 173 -4.40 3.12 0.00
CA ALA A 173 -5.77 3.62 -0.12
C ALA A 173 -6.47 3.75 1.25
N PHE A 174 -6.28 2.79 2.15
CA PHE A 174 -6.80 2.88 3.51
C PHE A 174 -6.13 4.01 4.31
N ILE A 175 -4.80 4.18 4.23
CA ILE A 175 -4.10 5.29 4.89
C ILE A 175 -4.56 6.66 4.35
N TYR A 176 -4.77 6.77 3.04
CA TYR A 176 -5.41 7.95 2.45
C TYR A 176 -6.81 8.18 3.02
N SER A 177 -7.63 7.12 3.14
CA SER A 177 -8.97 7.21 3.70
C SER A 177 -8.94 7.68 5.16
N LEU A 178 -7.95 7.26 5.97
CA LEU A 178 -7.76 7.77 7.33
C LEU A 178 -7.46 9.27 7.34
N CYS A 179 -6.60 9.75 6.43
CA CYS A 179 -6.36 11.19 6.28
C CYS A 179 -7.66 11.93 5.94
N LEU A 180 -8.44 11.40 5.00
CA LEU A 180 -9.74 11.95 4.62
C LEU A 180 -10.72 11.98 5.80
N TYR A 181 -10.75 10.92 6.61
CA TYR A 181 -11.60 10.81 7.79
C TYR A 181 -11.22 11.85 8.85
N ILE A 182 -9.93 12.00 9.16
CA ILE A 182 -9.43 12.97 10.14
C ILE A 182 -9.68 14.42 9.69
N LEU A 183 -9.57 14.67 8.38
CA LEU A 183 -9.88 15.96 7.76
C LEU A 183 -11.38 16.18 7.51
N LYS A 184 -12.24 15.24 7.91
CA LYS A 184 -13.71 15.31 7.72
C LYS A 184 -14.11 15.54 6.25
N GLY A 185 -13.43 14.88 5.33
CA GLY A 185 -13.70 14.99 3.90
C GLY A 185 -13.09 16.22 3.21
N GLU A 186 -12.47 17.15 3.94
CA GLU A 186 -12.02 18.43 3.40
C GLU A 186 -10.53 18.50 3.07
N ILE A 187 -10.19 18.39 1.77
CA ILE A 187 -8.82 18.55 1.26
C ILE A 187 -8.73 19.81 0.40
N ASN A 188 -8.63 20.95 1.06
CA ASN A 188 -8.77 22.26 0.44
C ASN A 188 -7.41 22.97 0.24
N THR A 189 -6.41 22.77 1.11
CA THR A 189 -5.08 23.42 0.97
C THR A 189 -4.07 22.56 0.20
N ARG A 190 -3.01 23.20 -0.31
CA ARG A 190 -1.83 22.50 -0.84
C ARG A 190 -1.16 21.62 0.22
N PHE A 191 -1.06 22.11 1.46
CA PHE A 191 -0.46 21.34 2.55
C PHE A 191 -1.28 20.11 2.94
N GLN A 192 -2.62 20.18 2.96
CA GLN A 192 -3.48 19.00 3.16
C GLN A 192 -3.28 17.96 2.06
N ARG A 193 -3.19 18.40 0.80
CA ARG A 193 -2.89 17.50 -0.34
C ARG A 193 -1.51 16.87 -0.20
N PHE A 194 -0.50 17.65 0.15
CA PHE A 194 0.85 17.18 0.42
C PHE A 194 0.86 16.14 1.54
N THR A 195 0.24 16.43 2.68
CA THR A 195 0.13 15.49 3.80
C THR A 195 -0.54 14.17 3.39
N CYS A 196 -1.59 14.21 2.56
CA CYS A 196 -2.20 12.97 2.07
C CYS A 196 -1.24 12.15 1.20
N TYR A 197 -0.52 12.78 0.25
CA TYR A 197 0.49 12.09 -0.55
C TYR A 197 1.64 11.55 0.30
N PHE A 198 2.10 12.35 1.27
CA PHE A 198 3.14 11.96 2.21
C PHE A 198 2.72 10.72 2.99
N MET A 199 1.51 10.70 3.56
CA MET A 199 1.01 9.57 4.33
C MET A 199 0.74 8.32 3.47
N MET A 200 0.36 8.48 2.21
CA MET A 200 0.26 7.36 1.27
C MET A 200 1.62 6.74 0.93
N THR A 201 2.71 7.50 1.09
CA THR A 201 4.00 7.13 0.51
C THR A 201 5.03 6.77 1.58
N ILE A 202 5.34 7.72 2.46
CA ILE A 202 6.50 7.63 3.36
C ILE A 202 6.37 6.52 4.39
N PRO A 203 5.25 6.36 5.12
CA PRO A 203 5.12 5.27 6.10
C PRO A 203 5.31 3.89 5.45
N HIS A 204 4.73 3.70 4.26
CA HIS A 204 4.86 2.47 3.51
C HIS A 204 6.31 2.24 3.02
N VAL A 205 6.98 3.25 2.45
CA VAL A 205 8.38 3.08 2.01
C VAL A 205 9.30 2.78 3.18
N MET A 206 9.09 3.43 4.33
CA MET A 206 9.92 3.24 5.52
C MET A 206 9.97 1.78 5.96
N ILE A 207 8.85 1.05 5.92
CA ILE A 207 8.83 -0.33 6.41
C ILE A 207 9.64 -1.33 5.58
N HIS A 208 10.07 -0.96 4.36
CA HIS A 208 10.98 -1.78 3.56
C HIS A 208 12.46 -1.63 3.93
N THR A 209 12.81 -0.65 4.76
CA THR A 209 14.19 -0.22 4.97
C THR A 209 14.90 -0.61 6.29
N PRO A 210 14.24 -1.17 7.33
CA PRO A 210 14.93 -1.44 8.60
C PRO A 210 16.22 -2.27 8.46
N ASP A 211 16.21 -3.33 7.64
CA ASP A 211 17.42 -4.13 7.44
C ASP A 211 18.52 -3.37 6.70
N GLN A 212 18.22 -2.43 5.79
CA GLN A 212 19.25 -1.54 5.22
C GLN A 212 19.84 -0.61 6.29
N PHE A 213 19.02 -0.05 7.17
CA PHE A 213 19.53 0.80 8.26
C PHE A 213 20.50 0.06 9.17
N VAL A 214 20.18 -1.19 9.52
CA VAL A 214 20.99 -2.00 10.43
C VAL A 214 22.22 -2.56 9.75
N ASN A 215 22.06 -3.17 8.56
CA ASN A 215 23.14 -3.94 7.93
C ASN A 215 24.05 -3.09 7.04
N GLN A 216 23.57 -1.95 6.54
CA GLN A 216 24.30 -1.10 5.59
C GLN A 216 24.47 0.35 6.08
N GLY A 217 23.98 0.64 7.29
CA GLY A 217 24.11 1.94 7.94
C GLY A 217 23.06 2.97 7.54
N VAL A 218 23.04 4.07 8.29
CA VAL A 218 22.01 5.12 8.23
C VAL A 218 21.93 5.78 6.85
N ILE A 219 23.07 6.07 6.22
CA ILE A 219 23.10 6.73 4.91
C ILE A 219 22.47 5.81 3.84
N SER A 220 22.80 4.51 3.85
CA SER A 220 22.20 3.55 2.91
C SER A 220 20.69 3.42 3.12
N GLY A 221 20.23 3.34 4.38
CA GLY A 221 18.80 3.33 4.71
C GLY A 221 18.05 4.56 4.18
N ILE A 222 18.59 5.76 4.39
CA ILE A 222 17.99 7.02 3.88
C ILE A 222 17.96 7.04 2.35
N MET A 223 19.06 6.64 1.68
CA MET A 223 19.10 6.59 0.21
C MET A 223 18.11 5.59 -0.35
N ALA A 224 17.98 4.41 0.27
CA ALA A 224 16.97 3.41 -0.10
C ALA A 224 15.55 4.00 0.04
N MET A 225 15.26 4.69 1.14
CA MET A 225 13.96 5.36 1.32
C MET A 225 13.68 6.40 0.21
N ILE A 226 14.67 7.23 -0.15
CA ILE A 226 14.50 8.25 -1.20
C ILE A 226 14.24 7.58 -2.55
N ILE A 227 15.04 6.58 -2.93
CA ILE A 227 14.91 5.85 -4.19
C ILE A 227 13.53 5.18 -4.26
N LEU A 228 13.15 4.42 -3.23
CA LEU A 228 11.86 3.73 -3.18
C LEU A 228 10.69 4.71 -3.21
N THR A 229 10.81 5.87 -2.56
CA THR A 229 9.79 6.94 -2.59
C THR A 229 9.61 7.49 -4.01
N ILE A 230 10.70 7.82 -4.70
CA ILE A 230 10.64 8.44 -6.02
C ILE A 230 10.17 7.44 -7.08
N LEU A 231 10.67 6.21 -7.05
CA LEU A 231 10.46 5.22 -8.10
C LEU A 231 9.18 4.40 -7.93
N PHE A 232 8.73 4.13 -6.70
CA PHE A 232 7.59 3.24 -6.47
C PHE A 232 6.51 3.91 -5.62
N GLY A 233 6.89 4.55 -4.51
CA GLY A 233 5.95 5.19 -3.59
C GLY A 233 5.08 6.27 -4.23
N LEU A 234 5.71 7.34 -4.75
CA LEU A 234 5.03 8.48 -5.36
C LEU A 234 4.28 8.12 -6.66
N PRO A 235 4.84 7.33 -7.60
CA PRO A 235 4.12 6.97 -8.83
C PRO A 235 2.80 6.25 -8.56
N PHE A 236 2.78 5.27 -7.64
CA PHE A 236 1.54 4.55 -7.31
C PHE A 236 0.56 5.44 -6.53
N ALA A 237 1.04 6.27 -5.60
CA ALA A 237 0.17 7.23 -4.92
C ALA A 237 -0.46 8.25 -5.92
N PHE A 238 0.32 8.69 -6.91
CA PHE A 238 -0.16 9.57 -7.98
C PHE A 238 -1.19 8.87 -8.87
N LEU A 239 -0.95 7.63 -9.27
CA LEU A 239 -1.91 6.81 -10.02
C LEU A 239 -3.23 6.67 -9.28
N GLN A 240 -3.21 6.27 -8.00
CA GLN A 240 -4.43 6.15 -7.20
C GLN A 240 -5.22 7.47 -7.12
N ARG A 241 -4.53 8.60 -6.96
CA ARG A 241 -5.16 9.93 -6.80
C ARG A 241 -5.67 10.54 -8.10
N LYS A 242 -4.97 10.31 -9.21
CA LYS A 242 -5.27 10.95 -10.50
C LYS A 242 -6.10 10.07 -11.42
N ARG A 243 -5.97 8.75 -11.29
CA ARG A 243 -6.69 7.77 -12.09
C ARG A 243 -7.69 7.01 -11.24
N ASP A 244 -7.24 5.96 -10.55
CA ASP A 244 -8.02 5.11 -9.66
C ASP A 244 -7.10 4.07 -8.99
N ILE A 245 -7.62 3.37 -7.97
CA ILE A 245 -6.89 2.35 -7.22
C ILE A 245 -6.47 1.20 -8.14
N SER A 246 -7.34 0.75 -9.03
CA SER A 246 -7.07 -0.36 -9.95
C SER A 246 -5.84 -0.13 -10.85
N SER A 247 -5.61 1.09 -11.34
CA SER A 247 -4.41 1.41 -12.14
C SER A 247 -3.11 1.21 -11.37
N ALA A 248 -3.09 1.56 -10.07
CA ALA A 248 -1.94 1.36 -9.21
C ALA A 248 -1.75 -0.12 -8.85
N MET A 249 -2.85 -0.86 -8.62
CA MET A 249 -2.80 -2.31 -8.38
C MET A 249 -2.19 -3.08 -9.56
N ILE A 250 -2.63 -2.74 -10.78
CA ILE A 250 -2.09 -3.33 -12.01
C ILE A 250 -0.62 -2.96 -12.18
N GLY A 251 -0.28 -1.67 -12.01
CA GLY A 251 1.09 -1.19 -12.17
C GLY A 251 2.05 -1.84 -11.18
N HIS A 252 1.72 -1.84 -9.90
CA HIS A 252 2.56 -2.39 -8.85
C HIS A 252 2.69 -3.91 -8.98
N GLY A 253 1.57 -4.62 -9.15
CA GLY A 253 1.60 -6.06 -9.39
C GLY A 253 2.47 -6.42 -10.60
N LEU A 254 2.42 -5.62 -11.68
CA LEU A 254 3.25 -5.88 -12.87
C LEU A 254 4.74 -5.61 -12.63
N VAL A 255 5.11 -4.59 -11.85
CA VAL A 255 6.51 -4.37 -11.43
C VAL A 255 7.06 -5.63 -10.77
N ASP A 256 6.32 -6.20 -9.81
CA ASP A 256 6.77 -7.39 -9.09
C ASP A 256 6.71 -8.66 -9.94
N VAL A 257 5.72 -8.83 -10.82
CA VAL A 257 5.72 -9.93 -11.80
C VAL A 257 6.97 -9.88 -12.65
N ILE A 258 7.32 -8.70 -13.21
CA ILE A 258 8.53 -8.53 -14.00
C ILE A 258 9.76 -8.88 -13.15
N ARG A 259 9.85 -8.33 -11.93
CA ARG A 259 10.95 -8.62 -11.01
C ARG A 259 11.11 -10.13 -10.77
N PHE A 260 10.02 -10.82 -10.46
CA PHE A 260 10.04 -12.25 -10.14
C PHE A 260 10.36 -13.12 -11.35
N CYS A 261 9.89 -12.74 -12.54
CA CYS A 261 10.21 -13.46 -13.77
C CYS A 261 11.70 -13.41 -14.11
N PHE A 262 12.43 -12.35 -13.74
CA PHE A 262 13.85 -12.21 -14.07
C PHE A 262 14.81 -12.50 -12.91
N LEU A 263 14.37 -12.29 -11.66
CA LEU A 263 15.21 -12.41 -10.47
C LEU A 263 14.77 -13.53 -9.52
N GLY A 264 13.65 -14.20 -9.80
CA GLY A 264 13.04 -15.18 -8.90
C GLY A 264 12.26 -14.54 -7.75
N LEU A 265 11.67 -15.39 -6.92
CA LEU A 265 10.91 -14.96 -5.75
C LEU A 265 11.86 -14.55 -4.59
N PRO A 266 11.44 -13.57 -3.77
CA PRO A 266 12.22 -13.14 -2.61
C PRO A 266 12.04 -14.14 -1.47
N TYR A 267 12.77 -15.26 -1.53
CA TYR A 267 12.88 -16.23 -0.44
C TYR A 267 14.24 -16.13 0.22
#